data_AF-A0A6C1B706-F1
#
_entry.id   AF-A0A6C1B706-F1
#
_cell.length_a   1.000
_cell.length_b   1.000
_cell.length_c   1.000
_cell.angle_alpha   90.00
_cell.angle_beta   90.00
_cell.angle_gamma   90.00
#
_symmetry.space_group_name_H-M   'P 1'
#
loop_
_entity.id
_entity.type
_entity.pdbx_description
1 polymer ?
#
loop_
_entity_poly.entity_id
_entity_poly.type
_entity_poly.pdbx_seq_one_letter_code
_entity_poly.pdbx_strand_id
1 'polypeptide(L)'
;MGALRTAVHVLRVAALAVLVAGCAHVGFEHGVSRLDDKALVFGHIVLERDGERDVISALSTPVVIRNIESADEPGLVTRSFDKDGGFAWALPPGRYQLSLALSRYASELVSYAFTLDRAGTAYYFGDLVLAGTRRFDTLGGANIRQVVPRFEDRFEAATGALRAKNPQLGALAVHRLALRDMNDRQARALAYREALAARVPCCARLAALPFQPLSLTGSGTYRIGPGSPVFDFAEGRSRFLAWALPAATRPYTISLRSVVTPSNLPALRRFYIFAPAVTLLDADFHVIDHRARGLFSPVPASVLPPRAASIRATLTIDGALSGARYLIVHTTPAILESEWTTWMPGFVPIAGGALPTGLAEPVSMEPAISGEIQVAVTPVR
;
A
#
# COMPACT_ATOMS: atom_id res chain seq x y z
N MET A 1 39.37 39.97 -9.91
CA MET A 1 39.21 39.29 -8.59
C MET A 1 37.73 39.05 -8.27
N GLY A 2 37.01 38.23 -9.04
CA GLY A 2 35.55 38.10 -8.90
C GLY A 2 34.94 36.76 -9.32
N ALA A 3 35.74 35.70 -9.49
CA ALA A 3 35.25 34.41 -9.98
C ALA A 3 35.53 33.21 -9.05
N LEU A 4 36.17 33.42 -7.89
CA LEU A 4 36.58 32.32 -7.00
C LEU A 4 35.75 32.16 -5.72
N ARG A 5 34.75 33.01 -5.46
CA ARG A 5 33.95 32.98 -4.21
C ARG A 5 32.62 32.21 -4.30
N THR A 6 32.17 31.85 -5.50
CA THR A 6 30.87 31.16 -5.69
C THR A 6 30.97 29.63 -5.57
N ALA A 7 32.18 29.05 -5.62
CA ALA A 7 32.38 27.60 -5.57
C ALA A 7 32.30 27.01 -4.15
N VAL A 8 32.45 27.83 -3.10
CA VAL A 8 32.53 27.35 -1.70
C VAL A 8 31.14 27.23 -1.03
N HIS A 9 30.12 27.91 -1.55
CA HIS A 9 28.75 27.80 -1.00
C HIS A 9 27.93 26.65 -1.58
N VAL A 10 28.24 26.15 -2.77
CA VAL A 10 27.55 24.99 -3.37
C VAL A 10 27.96 23.67 -2.69
N LEU A 11 29.20 23.59 -2.18
CA LEU A 11 29.70 22.36 -1.53
C LEU A 11 29.16 22.14 -0.10
N ARG A 12 28.65 23.18 0.57
CA ARG A 12 28.06 23.06 1.92
C ARG A 12 26.57 22.71 1.93
N VAL A 13 25.86 22.92 0.82
CA VAL A 13 24.44 22.50 0.68
C VAL A 13 24.34 21.02 0.30
N ALA A 14 25.33 20.47 -0.41
CA ALA A 14 25.40 19.04 -0.72
C ALA A 14 25.77 18.15 0.48
N ALA A 15 26.49 18.69 1.48
CA ALA A 15 26.94 17.94 2.65
C ALA A 15 25.91 17.89 3.81
N LEU A 16 24.82 18.69 3.75
CA LEU A 16 23.75 18.65 4.76
C LEU A 16 22.57 17.77 4.35
N ALA A 17 22.54 17.25 3.12
CA ALA A 17 21.51 16.35 2.61
C ALA A 17 21.75 14.86 2.97
N VAL A 18 22.84 14.54 3.67
CA VAL A 18 23.26 13.14 3.94
C VAL A 18 22.94 12.67 5.37
N LEU A 19 22.35 13.50 6.25
CA LEU A 19 22.28 13.16 7.69
C LEU A 19 20.90 13.12 8.36
N VAL A 20 19.77 13.12 7.63
CA VAL A 20 18.47 12.77 8.24
C VAL A 20 17.60 11.95 7.27
N ALA A 21 18.00 10.71 7.03
CA ALA A 21 17.16 9.65 6.49
C ALA A 21 17.21 8.41 7.41
N GLY A 22 17.10 8.64 8.71
CA GLY A 22 16.89 7.58 9.69
C GLY A 22 15.41 7.49 10.01
N CYS A 23 14.63 6.76 9.22
CA CYS A 23 13.31 6.23 9.57
C CYS A 23 12.82 5.24 8.49
N ALA A 24 12.80 3.96 8.85
CA ALA A 24 12.04 2.87 8.21
C ALA A 24 12.23 2.68 6.68
N HIS A 25 13.46 2.43 6.23
CA HIS A 25 13.63 1.56 5.06
C HIS A 25 13.63 0.11 5.56
N VAL A 26 12.64 -0.69 5.12
CA VAL A 26 12.72 -2.14 5.26
C VAL A 26 13.93 -2.58 4.43
N GLY A 27 15.08 -2.74 5.09
CA GLY A 27 16.32 -3.15 4.46
C GLY A 27 16.23 -4.61 4.04
N PHE A 28 15.87 -4.84 2.79
CA PHE A 28 15.86 -6.17 2.19
C PHE A 28 17.30 -6.66 2.02
N GLU A 29 17.65 -7.74 2.71
CA GLU A 29 18.95 -8.39 2.59
C GLU A 29 18.75 -9.82 2.07
N HIS A 30 19.51 -10.18 1.04
CA HIS A 30 19.57 -11.51 0.44
C HIS A 30 20.89 -12.15 0.86
N GLY A 31 20.88 -13.43 1.25
CA GLY A 31 22.09 -14.12 1.71
C GLY A 31 22.59 -13.65 3.08
N VAL A 32 21.69 -13.25 3.97
CA VAL A 32 22.07 -12.73 5.30
C VAL A 32 22.60 -13.85 6.18
N SER A 33 23.69 -13.56 6.89
CA SER A 33 24.26 -14.47 7.89
C SER A 33 23.65 -14.33 9.28
N ARG A 34 22.81 -13.31 9.52
CA ARG A 34 22.16 -13.01 10.81
C ARG A 34 20.71 -12.59 10.64
N LEU A 35 19.84 -13.04 11.54
CA LEU A 35 18.40 -12.78 11.56
C LEU A 35 17.97 -12.11 12.88
N ASP A 36 18.86 -11.31 13.48
CA ASP A 36 18.74 -10.83 14.85
C ASP A 36 17.39 -10.14 15.12
N ASP A 37 16.94 -9.27 14.22
CA ASP A 37 15.65 -8.56 14.27
C ASP A 37 14.72 -8.92 13.09
N LYS A 38 15.08 -9.95 12.31
CA LYS A 38 14.40 -10.32 11.05
C LYS A 38 13.94 -11.76 11.05
N ALA A 39 12.93 -12.03 10.24
CA ALA A 39 12.51 -13.35 9.81
C ALA A 39 12.97 -13.58 8.38
N LEU A 40 13.34 -14.82 8.05
CA LEU A 40 13.65 -15.20 6.67
C LEU A 40 12.41 -15.77 5.99
N VAL A 41 12.04 -15.26 4.84
CA VAL A 41 10.98 -15.82 3.98
C VAL A 41 11.63 -16.40 2.75
N PHE A 42 11.37 -17.66 2.43
CA PHE A 42 11.99 -18.34 1.31
C PHE A 42 11.02 -19.27 0.58
N GLY A 43 11.31 -19.57 -0.67
CA GLY A 43 10.50 -20.43 -1.53
C GLY A 43 10.98 -20.37 -2.97
N HIS A 44 10.15 -20.83 -3.89
CA HIS A 44 10.39 -20.71 -5.33
C HIS A 44 9.21 -20.02 -6.01
N ILE A 45 9.50 -19.27 -7.07
CA ILE A 45 8.46 -18.78 -7.97
C ILE A 45 8.82 -19.14 -9.40
N VAL A 46 7.97 -19.95 -10.02
CA VAL A 46 8.21 -20.58 -11.32
C VAL A 46 7.04 -20.27 -12.26
N LEU A 47 7.33 -20.01 -13.52
CA LEU A 47 6.35 -19.92 -14.60
C LEU A 47 6.21 -21.27 -15.28
N GLU A 48 4.99 -21.70 -15.54
CA GLU A 48 4.72 -22.87 -16.37
C GLU A 48 3.94 -22.41 -17.61
N ARG A 49 4.58 -22.46 -18.78
CA ARG A 49 4.02 -21.96 -20.04
C ARG A 49 3.94 -23.09 -21.04
N ASP A 50 2.71 -23.46 -21.41
CA ASP A 50 2.44 -24.54 -22.37
C ASP A 50 3.16 -25.87 -21.98
N GLY A 51 3.25 -26.15 -20.67
CA GLY A 51 3.92 -27.34 -20.12
C GLY A 51 5.42 -27.21 -19.89
N GLU A 52 6.06 -26.11 -20.31
CA GLU A 52 7.46 -25.83 -20.01
C GLU A 52 7.61 -24.99 -18.74
N ARG A 53 8.46 -25.41 -17.81
CA ARG A 53 8.81 -24.64 -16.62
C ARG A 53 9.98 -23.70 -16.89
N ASP A 54 9.81 -22.44 -16.51
CA ASP A 54 10.82 -21.39 -16.61
C ASP A 54 10.81 -20.53 -15.34
N VAL A 55 11.85 -19.74 -15.13
CA VAL A 55 12.00 -18.89 -13.95
C VAL A 55 11.51 -17.48 -14.23
N ILE A 56 10.85 -16.88 -13.24
CA ILE A 56 10.52 -15.47 -13.29
C ILE A 56 11.80 -14.64 -13.25
N SER A 57 12.04 -13.83 -14.28
CA SER A 57 13.09 -12.80 -14.20
C SER A 57 12.55 -11.58 -13.45
N ALA A 58 13.15 -11.24 -12.30
CA ALA A 58 12.77 -10.06 -11.50
C ALA A 58 12.91 -8.73 -12.27
N LEU A 59 13.76 -8.69 -13.32
CA LEU A 59 13.90 -7.54 -14.22
C LEU A 59 12.70 -7.39 -15.18
N SER A 60 12.08 -8.52 -15.54
CA SER A 60 10.92 -8.57 -16.43
C SER A 60 9.57 -8.52 -15.68
N THR A 61 9.56 -9.05 -14.46
CA THR A 61 8.37 -9.31 -13.62
C THR A 61 8.64 -8.73 -12.23
N PRO A 62 8.29 -7.45 -12.00
CA PRO A 62 8.61 -6.82 -10.74
C PRO A 62 7.83 -7.48 -9.60
N VAL A 63 8.54 -7.76 -8.50
CA VAL A 63 7.99 -8.29 -7.26
C VAL A 63 8.05 -7.22 -6.19
N VAL A 64 6.89 -6.95 -5.60
CA VAL A 64 6.71 -5.91 -4.61
C VAL A 64 6.26 -6.55 -3.31
N ILE A 65 6.95 -6.21 -2.21
CA ILE A 65 6.58 -6.64 -0.86
C ILE A 65 6.24 -5.38 -0.07
N ARG A 66 4.99 -5.29 0.36
CA ARG A 66 4.49 -4.18 1.17
C ARG A 66 4.18 -4.67 2.57
N ASN A 67 4.56 -3.90 3.60
CA ASN A 67 3.96 -4.05 4.91
C ASN A 67 2.53 -3.49 4.87
N ILE A 68 1.51 -4.34 5.01
CA ILE A 68 0.10 -3.92 4.88
C ILE A 68 -0.36 -3.00 6.03
N GLU A 69 0.41 -2.96 7.11
CA GLU A 69 0.16 -2.10 8.26
C GLU A 69 0.64 -0.66 8.02
N SER A 70 1.48 -0.42 7.00
CA SER A 70 2.00 0.91 6.67
C SER A 70 1.34 1.59 5.48
N ALA A 71 1.37 2.93 5.51
CA ALA A 71 1.08 3.82 4.37
C ALA A 71 2.31 4.09 3.50
N ASP A 72 3.47 3.53 3.86
CA ASP A 72 4.70 3.75 3.11
C ASP A 72 4.60 3.15 1.72
N GLU A 73 5.34 3.76 0.80
CA GLU A 73 5.49 3.21 -0.54
C GLU A 73 5.95 1.76 -0.41
N PRO A 74 5.33 0.86 -1.18
CA PRO A 74 5.60 -0.55 -1.03
C PRO A 74 7.06 -0.82 -1.39
N GLY A 75 7.79 -1.53 -0.52
CA GLY A 75 9.18 -1.88 -0.81
C GLY A 75 9.28 -2.68 -2.11
N LEU A 76 9.95 -2.13 -3.13
CA LEU A 76 10.25 -2.89 -4.33
C LEU A 76 11.40 -3.86 -4.01
N VAL A 77 11.15 -5.16 -4.12
CA VAL A 77 12.22 -6.15 -4.04
C VAL A 77 12.72 -6.36 -5.46
N THR A 78 13.68 -5.53 -5.88
CA THR A 78 14.32 -5.66 -7.19
C THR A 78 15.35 -6.78 -7.27
N ARG A 79 15.59 -7.50 -6.17
CA ARG A 79 16.62 -8.55 -6.15
C ARG A 79 16.19 -9.72 -7.03
N SER A 80 17.12 -10.19 -7.86
CA SER A 80 16.94 -11.33 -8.74
C SER A 80 16.66 -12.59 -7.94
N PHE A 81 15.70 -13.38 -8.41
CA PHE A 81 15.57 -14.79 -8.04
C PHE A 81 16.88 -15.53 -8.36
N ASP A 82 17.13 -16.60 -7.62
CA ASP A 82 18.13 -17.61 -8.01
C ASP A 82 17.79 -18.15 -9.41
N LYS A 83 18.77 -18.78 -10.08
CA LYS A 83 18.60 -19.31 -11.45
C LYS A 83 17.50 -20.37 -11.58
N ASP A 84 17.07 -20.95 -10.47
CA ASP A 84 16.01 -21.95 -10.33
C ASP A 84 14.67 -21.34 -9.87
N GLY A 85 14.59 -20.02 -9.74
CA GLY A 85 13.41 -19.31 -9.22
C GLY A 85 13.34 -19.24 -7.71
N GLY A 86 14.38 -19.72 -7.01
CA GLY A 86 14.49 -19.62 -5.57
C GLY A 86 14.61 -18.17 -5.10
N PHE A 87 14.09 -17.89 -3.90
CA PHE A 87 14.32 -16.62 -3.23
C PHE A 87 14.49 -16.82 -1.72
N ALA A 88 15.20 -15.89 -1.10
CA ALA A 88 15.30 -15.78 0.36
C ALA A 88 15.38 -14.31 0.77
N TRP A 89 14.34 -13.82 1.45
CA TRP A 89 14.20 -12.43 1.86
C TRP A 89 14.19 -12.31 3.38
N ALA A 90 15.07 -11.48 3.94
CA ALA A 90 15.00 -11.12 5.35
C ALA A 90 14.09 -9.90 5.54
N LEU A 91 13.05 -10.05 6.37
CA LEU A 91 12.04 -9.03 6.66
C LEU A 91 11.83 -8.94 8.17
N PRO A 92 11.59 -7.75 8.76
CA PRO A 92 11.21 -7.67 10.17
C PRO A 92 9.86 -8.40 10.41
N PRO A 93 9.56 -8.84 11.65
CA PRO A 93 8.23 -9.34 11.98
C PRO A 93 7.13 -8.35 11.60
N GLY A 94 5.99 -8.86 11.15
CA GLY A 94 4.87 -8.04 10.69
C GLY A 94 3.99 -8.74 9.66
N ARG A 95 3.03 -7.99 9.12
CA ARG A 95 2.10 -8.48 8.10
C ARG A 95 2.45 -7.89 6.74
N TYR A 96 2.59 -8.76 5.75
CA TYR A 96 3.09 -8.39 4.43
C TYR A 96 2.12 -8.81 3.33
N GLN A 97 2.18 -8.08 2.22
CA GLN A 97 1.55 -8.40 0.95
C GLN A 97 2.64 -8.49 -0.11
N LEU A 98 2.77 -9.64 -0.75
CA LEU A 98 3.59 -9.86 -1.92
C LEU A 98 2.72 -9.70 -3.17
N SER A 99 3.19 -8.96 -4.16
CA SER A 99 2.51 -8.71 -5.43
C SER A 99 3.46 -8.95 -6.60
N LEU A 100 3.03 -9.79 -7.54
CA LEU A 100 3.77 -10.15 -8.75
C LEU A 100 3.05 -9.59 -9.99
N ALA A 101 3.73 -8.71 -10.72
CA ALA A 101 3.24 -8.20 -12.00
C ALA A 101 3.62 -9.15 -13.13
N LEU A 102 2.68 -9.97 -13.60
CA LEU A 102 2.99 -11.02 -14.58
C LEU A 102 3.04 -10.50 -16.00
N SER A 103 2.42 -9.37 -16.29
CA SER A 103 2.53 -8.70 -17.58
C SER A 103 2.69 -7.20 -17.38
N ARG A 104 3.54 -6.56 -18.20
CA ARG A 104 3.66 -5.09 -18.23
C ARG A 104 2.41 -4.40 -18.80
N TYR A 105 1.52 -5.14 -19.45
CA TYR A 105 0.37 -4.57 -20.18
C TYR A 105 -0.97 -5.25 -19.86
N ALA A 106 -0.95 -6.44 -19.25
CA ALA A 106 -2.17 -7.08 -18.76
C ALA A 106 -2.29 -6.85 -17.25
N SER A 107 -3.52 -6.64 -16.77
CA SER A 107 -3.90 -6.51 -15.36
C SER A 107 -3.71 -7.81 -14.55
N GLU A 108 -2.84 -8.71 -15.02
CA GLU A 108 -2.54 -9.99 -14.40
C GLU A 108 -1.54 -9.76 -13.26
N LEU A 109 -2.11 -9.44 -12.10
CA LEU A 109 -1.44 -9.38 -10.82
C LEU A 109 -1.79 -10.63 -10.03
N VAL A 110 -0.79 -11.25 -9.42
CA VAL A 110 -1.01 -12.25 -8.37
C VAL A 110 -0.52 -11.65 -7.05
N SER A 111 -1.36 -11.67 -6.01
CA SER A 111 -1.07 -11.03 -4.75
C SER A 111 -1.43 -11.91 -3.56
N TYR A 112 -0.54 -12.01 -2.59
CA TYR A 112 -0.71 -12.82 -1.38
C TYR A 112 -0.33 -12.06 -0.13
N ALA A 113 -1.11 -12.20 0.94
CA ALA A 113 -0.74 -11.74 2.27
C ALA A 113 -0.23 -12.90 3.13
N PHE A 114 0.73 -12.58 4.00
CA PHE A 114 1.30 -13.50 4.98
C PHE A 114 1.76 -12.75 6.23
N THR A 115 1.96 -13.48 7.33
CA THR A 115 2.39 -12.92 8.62
C THR A 115 3.70 -13.55 9.06
N LEU A 116 4.62 -12.73 9.56
CA LEU A 116 5.87 -13.14 10.17
C LEU A 116 5.81 -12.80 11.66
N ASP A 117 5.57 -13.81 12.50
CA ASP A 117 5.25 -13.58 13.92
C ASP A 117 6.50 -13.30 14.77
N ARG A 118 7.66 -13.82 14.36
CA ARG A 118 8.88 -13.83 15.18
C ARG A 118 10.14 -13.65 14.33
N ALA A 119 11.08 -12.85 14.84
CA ALA A 119 12.44 -12.76 14.34
C ALA A 119 13.22 -14.06 14.62
N GLY A 120 14.40 -14.22 14.03
CA GLY A 120 15.24 -15.41 14.21
C GLY A 120 14.53 -16.71 13.79
N THR A 121 13.63 -16.64 12.82
CA THR A 121 12.81 -17.76 12.35
C THR A 121 12.77 -17.75 10.82
N ALA A 122 12.71 -18.93 10.21
CA ALA A 122 12.52 -19.08 8.77
C ALA A 122 11.10 -19.53 8.44
N TYR A 123 10.59 -19.03 7.33
CA TYR A 123 9.22 -19.21 6.89
C TYR A 123 9.22 -19.62 5.43
N TYR A 124 8.74 -20.85 5.17
CA TYR A 124 8.55 -21.37 3.84
C TYR A 124 7.27 -20.79 3.24
N PHE A 125 7.44 -19.98 2.20
CA PHE A 125 6.35 -19.39 1.43
C PHE A 125 5.63 -20.44 0.57
N GLY A 126 6.28 -21.55 0.21
CA GLY A 126 5.78 -22.46 -0.80
C GLY A 126 6.46 -22.26 -2.14
N ASP A 127 6.30 -23.26 -3.02
CA ASP A 127 6.72 -23.16 -4.41
C ASP A 127 5.51 -22.68 -5.22
N LEU A 128 5.48 -21.38 -5.51
CA LEU A 128 4.42 -20.75 -6.29
C LEU A 128 4.67 -21.01 -7.78
N VAL A 129 3.86 -21.86 -8.38
CA VAL A 129 3.84 -22.10 -9.82
C VAL A 129 2.74 -21.27 -10.45
N LEU A 130 3.08 -20.47 -11.45
CA LEU A 130 2.16 -19.66 -12.21
C LEU A 130 1.98 -20.31 -13.58
N ALA A 131 0.92 -21.10 -13.72
CA ALA A 131 0.62 -21.82 -14.96
C ALA A 131 -0.26 -20.98 -15.88
N GLY A 132 -0.02 -21.02 -17.18
CA GLY A 132 -0.79 -20.27 -18.15
C GLY A 132 -0.30 -20.45 -19.57
N THR A 133 -0.86 -19.70 -20.51
CA THR A 133 -0.54 -19.82 -21.94
C THR A 133 0.53 -18.83 -22.35
N ARG A 134 1.49 -19.26 -23.18
CA ARG A 134 2.52 -18.35 -23.68
C ARG A 134 1.89 -17.28 -24.56
N ARG A 135 2.34 -16.04 -24.35
CA ARG A 135 2.12 -14.93 -25.26
C ARG A 135 3.46 -14.56 -25.89
N PHE A 136 3.42 -13.97 -27.07
CA PHE A 136 4.58 -13.25 -27.59
C PHE A 136 4.23 -11.77 -27.52
N ASP A 137 4.86 -11.05 -26.59
CA ASP A 137 4.96 -9.60 -26.70
C ASP A 137 6.32 -9.24 -27.30
N THR A 138 6.40 -8.07 -27.94
CA THR A 138 7.60 -7.64 -28.65
C THR A 138 8.72 -7.17 -27.71
N LEU A 139 8.54 -7.24 -26.37
CA LEU A 139 9.37 -6.51 -25.41
C LEU A 139 9.86 -7.34 -24.20
N GLY A 140 9.69 -8.66 -24.19
CA GLY A 140 10.42 -9.56 -23.28
C GLY A 140 9.92 -9.59 -21.83
N GLY A 141 8.62 -9.34 -21.59
CA GLY A 141 7.99 -9.58 -20.30
C GLY A 141 7.79 -11.08 -20.00
N ALA A 142 7.37 -11.42 -18.78
CA ALA A 142 6.79 -12.74 -18.53
C ALA A 142 5.50 -12.87 -19.36
N ASN A 143 5.64 -13.39 -20.56
CA ASN A 143 4.55 -13.39 -21.51
C ASN A 143 3.63 -14.58 -21.27
N ILE A 144 2.81 -14.45 -20.25
CA ILE A 144 1.81 -15.44 -19.87
C ILE A 144 0.44 -14.77 -19.82
N ARG A 145 -0.60 -15.55 -20.12
CA ARG A 145 -2.01 -15.15 -20.00
C ARG A 145 -2.80 -16.22 -19.29
N GLN A 146 -3.95 -15.83 -18.75
CA GLN A 146 -4.88 -16.74 -18.08
C GLN A 146 -4.17 -17.47 -16.93
N VAL A 147 -3.37 -16.72 -16.17
CA VAL A 147 -2.54 -17.30 -15.13
C VAL A 147 -3.39 -17.93 -14.04
N VAL A 148 -3.14 -19.20 -13.78
CA VAL A 148 -3.66 -19.97 -12.66
C VAL A 148 -2.51 -20.21 -11.69
N PRO A 149 -2.46 -19.49 -10.55
CA PRO A 149 -1.45 -19.76 -9.54
C PRO A 149 -1.77 -21.05 -8.80
N ARG A 150 -0.73 -21.83 -8.49
CA ARG A 150 -0.81 -23.06 -7.69
C ARG A 150 0.41 -23.16 -6.77
N PHE A 151 0.20 -23.68 -5.56
CA PHE A 151 1.29 -23.95 -4.63
C PHE A 151 1.65 -25.44 -4.66
N GLU A 152 2.93 -25.74 -4.85
CA GLU A 152 3.48 -27.06 -4.57
C GLU A 152 4.09 -27.05 -3.16
N ASP A 153 3.71 -28.00 -2.30
CA ASP A 153 4.36 -28.17 -1.00
C ASP A 153 5.62 -29.03 -1.17
N ARG A 154 6.78 -28.36 -1.19
CA ARG A 154 8.11 -29.01 -1.16
C ARG A 154 8.87 -28.69 0.12
N PHE A 155 8.16 -28.49 1.23
CA PHE A 155 8.71 -28.00 2.49
C PHE A 155 9.99 -28.72 2.95
N GLU A 156 10.01 -30.05 2.96
CA GLU A 156 11.18 -30.82 3.42
C GLU A 156 12.39 -30.60 2.52
N ALA A 157 12.20 -30.69 1.20
CA ALA A 157 13.27 -30.47 0.21
C ALA A 157 13.78 -29.02 0.24
N ALA A 158 12.87 -28.04 0.31
CA ALA A 158 13.21 -26.63 0.39
C ALA A 158 13.96 -26.29 1.69
N THR A 159 13.55 -26.89 2.81
CA THR A 159 14.25 -26.74 4.10
C THR A 159 15.65 -27.33 4.04
N GLY A 160 15.80 -28.52 3.46
CA GLY A 160 17.11 -29.15 3.24
C GLY A 160 18.03 -28.27 2.38
N ALA A 161 17.51 -27.75 1.26
CA ALA A 161 18.25 -26.86 0.38
C ALA A 161 18.65 -25.54 1.07
N LEU A 162 17.74 -24.94 1.85
CA LEU A 162 18.02 -23.73 2.61
C LEU A 162 19.18 -23.95 3.60
N ARG A 163 19.14 -25.04 4.37
CA ARG A 163 20.18 -25.41 5.35
C ARG A 163 21.51 -25.74 4.69
N ALA A 164 21.49 -26.42 3.55
CA ALA A 164 22.70 -26.72 2.79
C ALA A 164 23.36 -25.45 2.22
N LYS A 165 22.56 -24.53 1.66
CA LYS A 165 23.04 -23.23 1.15
C LYS A 165 23.48 -22.29 2.29
N ASN A 166 22.90 -22.43 3.48
CA ASN A 166 23.14 -21.55 4.63
C ASN A 166 23.33 -22.36 5.94
N PRO A 167 24.46 -23.04 6.12
CA PRO A 167 24.71 -23.86 7.31
C PRO A 167 24.60 -23.08 8.63
N GLN A 168 24.89 -21.78 8.61
CA GLN A 168 24.75 -20.88 9.75
C GLN A 168 23.29 -20.74 10.25
N LEU A 169 22.32 -21.08 9.41
CA LEU A 169 20.89 -21.08 9.72
C LEU A 169 20.41 -22.46 10.25
N GLY A 170 21.31 -23.43 10.45
CA GLY A 170 20.98 -24.82 10.74
C GLY A 170 20.13 -25.05 12.00
N ALA A 171 20.18 -24.12 12.97
CA ALA A 171 19.37 -24.16 14.19
C ALA A 171 18.03 -23.42 14.09
N LEU A 172 17.73 -22.77 12.96
CA LEU A 172 16.48 -22.03 12.82
C LEU A 172 15.28 -22.97 12.77
N ALA A 173 14.25 -22.61 13.54
CA ALA A 173 12.91 -23.13 13.33
C ALA A 173 12.42 -22.71 11.95
N VAL A 174 11.89 -23.68 11.20
CA VAL A 174 11.30 -23.45 9.88
C VAL A 174 9.81 -23.73 9.96
N HIS A 175 8.98 -22.76 9.60
CA HIS A 175 7.52 -22.88 9.60
C HIS A 175 6.96 -22.72 8.19
N ARG A 176 5.79 -23.30 7.93
CA ARG A 176 5.02 -23.01 6.70
C ARG A 176 4.27 -21.70 6.87
N LEU A 177 4.25 -20.86 5.85
CA LEU A 177 3.41 -19.66 5.84
C LEU A 177 1.97 -20.03 5.50
N ALA A 178 1.05 -19.48 6.30
CA ALA A 178 -0.32 -19.34 5.88
C ALA A 178 -0.41 -18.15 4.90
N LEU A 179 -0.74 -18.45 3.66
CA LEU A 179 -0.94 -17.44 2.62
C LEU A 179 -2.42 -17.15 2.44
N ARG A 180 -2.72 -15.90 2.12
CA ARG A 180 -4.07 -15.45 1.79
C ARG A 180 -4.07 -14.76 0.44
N ASP A 181 -4.93 -15.18 -0.47
CA ASP A 181 -5.10 -14.53 -1.76
C ASP A 181 -5.67 -13.11 -1.58
N MET A 182 -4.90 -12.11 -1.99
CA MET A 182 -5.27 -10.69 -1.88
C MET A 182 -6.00 -10.19 -3.13
N ASN A 183 -6.11 -11.02 -4.18
CA ASN A 183 -6.95 -10.73 -5.33
C ASN A 183 -8.43 -10.92 -5.00
N ASP A 184 -8.75 -11.82 -4.07
CA ASP A 184 -10.09 -11.93 -3.49
C ASP A 184 -10.36 -10.78 -2.51
N ARG A 185 -11.48 -10.09 -2.71
CA ARG A 185 -11.78 -8.85 -1.97
C ARG A 185 -12.12 -9.12 -0.52
N GLN A 186 -12.80 -10.23 -0.23
CA GLN A 186 -13.19 -10.62 1.12
C GLN A 186 -11.96 -11.05 1.94
N ALA A 187 -11.10 -11.86 1.33
CA ALA A 187 -9.83 -12.28 1.89
C ALA A 187 -8.90 -11.10 2.16
N ARG A 188 -8.81 -10.14 1.22
CA ARG A 188 -8.08 -8.89 1.44
C ARG A 188 -8.64 -8.10 2.63
N ALA A 189 -9.95 -7.89 2.68
CA ALA A 189 -10.57 -7.17 3.79
C ALA A 189 -10.32 -7.88 5.13
N LEU A 190 -10.35 -9.22 5.15
CA LEU A 190 -10.00 -10.00 6.33
C LEU A 190 -8.54 -9.80 6.77
N ALA A 191 -7.58 -9.80 5.84
CA ALA A 191 -6.17 -9.53 6.15
C ALA A 191 -5.99 -8.16 6.82
N TYR A 192 -6.69 -7.15 6.30
CA TYR A 192 -6.70 -5.82 6.88
C TYR A 192 -7.38 -5.75 8.25
N ARG A 193 -8.50 -6.46 8.44
CA ARG A 193 -9.17 -6.56 9.76
C ARG A 193 -8.25 -7.18 10.81
N GLU A 194 -7.55 -8.26 10.48
CA GLU A 194 -6.60 -8.89 11.41
C GLU A 194 -5.41 -7.98 11.74
N ALA A 195 -4.89 -7.25 10.73
CA ALA A 195 -3.84 -6.26 10.94
C ALA A 195 -4.28 -5.14 11.89
N LEU A 196 -5.54 -4.70 11.79
CA LEU A 196 -6.11 -3.70 12.70
C LEU A 196 -6.41 -4.30 14.09
N ALA A 197 -6.90 -5.54 14.16
CA ALA A 197 -7.22 -6.24 15.42
C ALA A 197 -6.00 -6.44 16.32
N ALA A 198 -4.80 -6.59 15.74
CA ALA A 198 -3.55 -6.69 16.50
C ALA A 198 -3.14 -5.37 17.20
N ARG A 199 -3.78 -4.24 16.87
CA ARG A 199 -3.50 -2.93 17.46
C ARG A 199 -4.43 -2.67 18.64
N VAL A 200 -3.87 -2.19 19.74
CA VAL A 200 -4.64 -1.73 20.91
C VAL A 200 -5.34 -0.41 20.57
N PRO A 201 -6.66 -0.29 20.79
CA PRO A 201 -7.36 0.99 20.64
C PRO A 201 -6.76 2.06 21.54
N CYS A 202 -6.63 3.29 21.03
CA CYS A 202 -6.05 4.39 21.80
C CYS A 202 -7.00 4.93 22.89
N CYS A 203 -8.30 4.65 22.78
CA CYS A 203 -9.32 5.15 23.69
C CYS A 203 -10.58 4.27 23.66
N ALA A 204 -11.40 4.38 24.71
CA ALA A 204 -12.60 3.58 24.91
C ALA A 204 -13.91 4.25 24.44
N ARG A 205 -13.89 5.55 24.16
CA ARG A 205 -15.08 6.33 23.76
C ARG A 205 -14.72 7.46 22.79
N LEU A 206 -15.68 7.88 21.97
CA LEU A 206 -15.51 8.94 20.95
C LEU A 206 -15.00 10.26 21.55
N ALA A 207 -15.48 10.62 22.75
CA ALA A 207 -15.06 11.82 23.46
C ALA A 207 -13.59 11.83 23.90
N ALA A 208 -12.90 10.69 23.86
CA ALA A 208 -11.48 10.56 24.21
C ALA A 208 -10.56 10.44 22.99
N LEU A 209 -11.09 10.60 21.77
CA LEU A 209 -10.29 10.60 20.55
C LEU A 209 -9.35 11.83 20.52
N PRO A 210 -8.13 11.71 19.97
CA PRO A 210 -7.19 12.81 19.85
C PRO A 210 -7.59 13.76 18.71
N PHE A 211 -8.55 14.65 18.95
CA PHE A 211 -9.01 15.63 17.98
C PHE A 211 -7.98 16.73 17.73
N GLN A 212 -7.62 16.93 16.47
CA GLN A 212 -6.76 18.04 16.05
C GLN A 212 -7.61 19.24 15.63
N PRO A 213 -7.26 20.49 15.99
CA PRO A 213 -8.02 21.65 15.55
C PRO A 213 -7.94 21.81 14.02
N LEU A 214 -9.07 22.11 13.39
CA LEU A 214 -9.14 22.45 11.96
C LEU A 214 -9.56 23.92 11.80
N SER A 215 -8.73 24.68 11.10
CA SER A 215 -8.97 26.12 10.88
C SER A 215 -10.08 26.39 9.86
N LEU A 216 -10.81 27.50 9.99
CA LEU A 216 -11.86 27.94 9.04
C LEU A 216 -11.34 28.20 7.62
N THR A 217 -10.05 28.50 7.52
CA THR A 217 -9.36 28.73 6.25
C THR A 217 -8.06 27.96 6.30
N GLY A 218 -7.87 27.07 5.32
CA GLY A 218 -6.62 26.33 5.19
C GLY A 218 -6.82 25.00 4.51
N SER A 219 -5.70 24.41 4.14
CA SER A 219 -5.61 23.03 3.70
C SER A 219 -4.43 22.35 4.39
N GLY A 220 -4.55 21.03 4.53
CA GLY A 220 -3.53 20.19 5.15
C GLY A 220 -3.52 18.81 4.56
N THR A 221 -2.36 18.17 4.60
CA THR A 221 -2.16 16.77 4.22
C THR A 221 -1.89 15.96 5.46
N TYR A 222 -2.68 14.91 5.66
CA TYR A 222 -2.67 14.07 6.85
C TYR A 222 -2.49 12.61 6.46
N ARG A 223 -1.68 11.89 7.23
CA ARG A 223 -1.31 10.50 6.94
C ARG A 223 -1.99 9.54 7.90
N ILE A 224 -2.58 8.48 7.34
CA ILE A 224 -3.08 7.33 8.10
C ILE A 224 -2.11 6.17 7.89
N GLY A 225 -1.34 5.80 8.92
CA GLY A 225 -0.30 4.77 8.83
C GLY A 225 -0.10 4.00 10.14
N PRO A 226 1.04 3.31 10.34
CA PRO A 226 1.25 2.45 11.51
C PRO A 226 1.14 3.21 12.83
N GLY A 227 1.61 4.47 12.85
CA GLY A 227 1.57 5.35 14.03
C GLY A 227 0.23 6.04 14.28
N SER A 228 -0.76 5.89 13.40
CA SER A 228 -2.07 6.52 13.58
C SER A 228 -2.86 5.84 14.71
N PRO A 229 -3.70 6.61 15.44
CA PRO A 229 -4.55 6.04 16.48
C PRO A 229 -5.56 5.05 15.88
N VAL A 230 -5.94 4.07 16.68
CA VAL A 230 -6.90 3.03 16.33
C VAL A 230 -8.08 3.09 17.29
N PHE A 231 -9.30 2.91 16.80
CA PHE A 231 -10.52 2.91 17.60
C PHE A 231 -11.48 1.81 17.13
N ASP A 232 -12.30 1.30 18.05
CA ASP A 232 -13.35 0.33 17.79
C ASP A 232 -14.65 1.04 17.42
N PHE A 233 -14.84 1.31 16.12
CA PHE A 233 -16.10 1.84 15.60
C PHE A 233 -17.17 0.74 15.53
N ALA A 234 -18.44 1.14 15.36
CA ALA A 234 -19.56 0.20 15.29
C ALA A 234 -19.39 -0.83 14.15
N GLU A 235 -18.78 -0.42 13.04
CA GLU A 235 -18.52 -1.25 11.87
C GLU A 235 -17.22 -2.07 11.97
N GLY A 236 -16.40 -1.79 12.99
CA GLY A 236 -15.14 -2.49 13.24
C GLY A 236 -13.98 -1.56 13.58
N ARG A 237 -12.89 -2.18 14.04
CA ARG A 237 -11.65 -1.49 14.37
C ARG A 237 -11.07 -0.81 13.14
N SER A 238 -10.71 0.47 13.26
CA SER A 238 -10.07 1.23 12.18
C SER A 238 -9.03 2.20 12.71
N ARG A 239 -8.01 2.46 11.90
CA ARG A 239 -7.22 3.70 12.03
C ARG A 239 -8.07 4.89 11.63
N PHE A 240 -7.79 6.05 12.20
CA PHE A 240 -8.57 7.24 11.91
C PHE A 240 -7.74 8.52 11.99
N LEU A 241 -8.30 9.57 11.40
CA LEU A 241 -7.99 10.96 11.67
C LEU A 241 -9.22 11.60 12.30
N ALA A 242 -8.99 12.48 13.27
CA ALA A 242 -10.07 13.17 13.97
C ALA A 242 -9.75 14.66 14.09
N TRP A 243 -10.72 15.49 13.76
CA TRP A 243 -10.61 16.94 13.82
C TRP A 243 -11.71 17.57 14.66
N ALA A 244 -11.34 18.59 15.43
CA ALA A 244 -12.28 19.55 16.00
C ALA A 244 -12.58 20.60 14.92
N LEU A 245 -13.85 20.69 14.55
CA LEU A 245 -14.34 21.60 13.53
C LEU A 245 -14.40 23.03 14.06
N PRO A 246 -14.20 24.02 13.19
CA PRO A 246 -14.23 25.40 13.63
C PRO A 246 -15.64 25.83 14.06
N ALA A 247 -15.71 26.59 15.14
CA ALA A 247 -16.93 27.28 15.55
C ALA A 247 -17.21 28.43 14.58
N ALA A 248 -18.07 28.18 13.58
CA ALA A 248 -18.49 29.15 12.59
C ALA A 248 -19.96 29.53 12.79
N THR A 249 -20.27 30.82 12.66
CA THR A 249 -21.68 31.29 12.60
C THR A 249 -22.26 31.23 11.19
N ARG A 250 -21.42 31.04 10.17
CA ARG A 250 -21.80 30.93 8.77
C ARG A 250 -21.51 29.52 8.23
N PRO A 251 -22.30 29.04 7.26
CA PRO A 251 -21.99 27.81 6.54
C PRO A 251 -20.57 27.77 5.96
N TYR A 252 -19.97 26.60 5.98
CA TYR A 252 -18.67 26.34 5.35
C TYR A 252 -18.64 24.94 4.76
N THR A 253 -17.66 24.69 3.91
CA THR A 253 -17.45 23.40 3.26
C THR A 253 -16.13 22.79 3.72
N ILE A 254 -16.11 21.47 3.85
CA ILE A 254 -14.93 20.66 4.10
C ILE A 254 -14.75 19.76 2.88
N SER A 255 -13.66 19.98 2.15
CA SER A 255 -13.22 19.13 1.05
C SER A 255 -12.27 18.07 1.58
N LEU A 256 -12.60 16.81 1.35
CA LEU A 256 -11.78 15.66 1.70
C LEU A 256 -11.32 14.99 0.42
N ARG A 257 -10.02 14.73 0.27
CA ARG A 257 -9.46 14.03 -0.88
C ARG A 257 -8.48 12.97 -0.42
N SER A 258 -8.77 11.70 -0.70
CA SER A 258 -7.75 10.65 -0.55
C SER A 258 -6.96 10.50 -1.84
N VAL A 259 -5.65 10.56 -1.73
CA VAL A 259 -4.73 10.43 -2.87
C VAL A 259 -4.25 8.99 -2.94
N VAL A 260 -4.12 8.47 -4.16
CA VAL A 260 -3.53 7.14 -4.36
C VAL A 260 -2.08 7.12 -3.88
N THR A 261 -1.71 6.05 -3.19
CA THR A 261 -0.30 5.76 -2.92
C THR A 261 0.30 5.11 -4.17
N PRO A 262 1.44 5.62 -4.69
CA PRO A 262 2.09 5.03 -5.84
C PRO A 262 2.34 3.54 -5.62
N SER A 263 2.02 2.74 -6.64
CA SER A 263 2.49 1.37 -6.71
C SER A 263 3.84 1.38 -7.41
N ASN A 264 4.84 0.68 -6.86
CA ASN A 264 6.10 0.40 -7.55
C ASN A 264 5.94 -0.57 -8.74
N LEU A 265 4.68 -0.85 -9.13
CA LEU A 265 4.27 -1.54 -10.34
C LEU A 265 3.50 -0.56 -11.26
N PRO A 266 4.09 0.57 -11.72
CA PRO A 266 3.35 1.60 -12.46
C PRO A 266 2.73 1.07 -13.76
N ALA A 267 3.33 0.03 -14.34
CA ALA A 267 2.82 -0.66 -15.53
C ALA A 267 1.47 -1.38 -15.32
N LEU A 268 1.10 -1.69 -14.07
CA LEU A 268 -0.11 -2.47 -13.76
C LEU A 268 -1.39 -1.63 -13.65
N ARG A 269 -1.31 -0.30 -13.68
CA ARG A 269 -2.50 0.59 -13.58
C ARG A 269 -3.37 0.29 -12.35
N ARG A 270 -2.73 -0.22 -11.30
CA ARG A 270 -3.32 -0.58 -10.01
C ARG A 270 -2.63 0.22 -8.92
N PHE A 271 -3.42 0.94 -8.16
CA PHE A 271 -2.94 1.77 -7.06
C PHE A 271 -3.62 1.37 -5.76
N TYR A 272 -3.00 1.71 -4.64
CA TYR A 272 -3.65 1.60 -3.35
C TYR A 272 -4.24 2.95 -2.95
N ILE A 273 -5.39 2.94 -2.29
CA ILE A 273 -6.03 4.15 -1.81
C ILE A 273 -6.62 3.93 -0.42
N PHE A 274 -6.49 4.90 0.46
CA PHE A 274 -7.29 4.91 1.67
C PHE A 274 -8.71 5.29 1.31
N ALA A 275 -9.65 4.36 1.43
CA ALA A 275 -11.05 4.62 1.10
C ALA A 275 -11.83 4.97 2.39
N PRO A 276 -12.24 6.23 2.57
CA PRO A 276 -12.76 6.73 3.84
C PRO A 276 -14.27 6.59 3.99
N ALA A 277 -14.68 6.34 5.23
CA ALA A 277 -15.96 6.72 5.81
C ALA A 277 -15.79 8.01 6.62
N VAL A 278 -16.87 8.76 6.76
CA VAL A 278 -16.93 9.98 7.57
C VAL A 278 -17.95 9.81 8.68
N THR A 279 -17.56 10.19 9.90
CA THR A 279 -18.46 10.32 11.04
C THR A 279 -18.38 11.75 11.58
N LEU A 280 -19.53 12.41 11.71
CA LEU A 280 -19.65 13.74 12.32
C LEU A 280 -20.26 13.62 13.71
N LEU A 281 -19.72 14.38 14.66
CA LEU A 281 -20.22 14.43 16.03
C LEU A 281 -20.62 15.85 16.44
N ASP A 282 -21.59 15.95 17.35
CA ASP A 282 -21.95 17.20 18.03
C ASP A 282 -20.99 17.57 19.19
N ALA A 283 -21.32 18.60 19.97
CA ALA A 283 -20.52 19.06 21.10
C ALA A 283 -20.41 18.04 22.25
N ASP A 284 -21.39 17.15 22.38
CA ASP A 284 -21.47 16.11 23.40
C ASP A 284 -20.91 14.76 22.90
N PHE A 285 -20.32 14.75 21.70
CA PHE A 285 -19.76 13.59 21.01
C PHE A 285 -20.79 12.54 20.58
N HIS A 286 -22.07 12.92 20.43
CA HIS A 286 -23.07 12.06 19.79
C HIS A 286 -22.90 12.09 18.27
N VAL A 287 -23.13 10.94 17.63
CA VAL A 287 -23.09 10.83 16.17
C VAL A 287 -24.30 11.55 15.58
N ILE A 288 -24.04 12.60 14.80
CA ILE A 288 -25.07 13.34 14.06
C ILE A 288 -25.22 12.85 12.62
N ASP A 289 -24.14 12.32 12.04
CA ASP A 289 -24.13 11.78 10.70
C ASP A 289 -22.99 10.77 10.55
N HIS A 290 -23.24 9.70 9.80
CA HIS A 290 -22.27 8.68 9.45
C HIS A 290 -22.45 8.27 7.99
N ARG A 291 -21.39 8.40 7.18
CA ARG A 291 -21.41 8.13 5.74
C ARG A 291 -20.25 7.22 5.35
N ALA A 292 -20.52 5.92 5.28
CA ALA A 292 -19.56 4.92 4.78
C ALA A 292 -19.57 4.75 3.25
N ARG A 293 -20.66 5.09 2.56
CA ARG A 293 -20.79 4.93 1.10
C ARG A 293 -21.44 6.16 0.48
N GLY A 294 -21.25 6.33 -0.84
CA GLY A 294 -21.91 7.38 -1.63
C GLY A 294 -21.37 8.81 -1.45
N LEU A 295 -20.55 9.06 -0.43
CA LEU A 295 -19.98 10.38 -0.17
C LEU A 295 -18.78 10.71 -1.07
N PHE A 296 -17.91 9.72 -1.32
CA PHE A 296 -16.69 9.90 -2.11
C PHE A 296 -16.92 9.53 -3.57
N SER A 297 -16.38 10.34 -4.47
CA SER A 297 -16.41 10.13 -5.92
C SER A 297 -14.99 10.03 -6.49
N PRO A 298 -14.75 9.15 -7.48
CA PRO A 298 -13.45 9.09 -8.16
C PRO A 298 -13.12 10.40 -8.88
N VAL A 299 -11.85 10.79 -8.80
CA VAL A 299 -11.27 11.93 -9.50
C VAL A 299 -10.19 11.40 -10.43
N PRO A 300 -10.32 11.58 -11.75
CA PRO A 300 -9.32 11.10 -12.71
C PRO A 300 -8.00 11.83 -12.54
N ALA A 301 -6.91 11.15 -12.86
CA ALA A 301 -5.62 11.82 -13.02
C ALA A 301 -5.63 12.63 -14.32
N SER A 302 -4.89 13.73 -14.37
CA SER A 302 -4.68 14.47 -15.62
C SER A 302 -3.26 15.01 -15.74
N VAL A 303 -2.88 15.50 -16.92
CA VAL A 303 -1.57 16.17 -17.12
C VAL A 303 -1.51 17.48 -16.33
N LEU A 304 -2.65 18.13 -16.12
CA LEU A 304 -2.83 19.28 -15.26
C LEU A 304 -3.25 18.84 -13.83
N PRO A 305 -3.14 19.70 -12.81
CA PRO A 305 -3.68 19.37 -11.49
C PRO A 305 -5.19 19.02 -11.56
N PRO A 306 -5.65 17.91 -10.94
CA PRO A 306 -4.88 16.95 -10.16
C PRO A 306 -4.08 15.94 -11.00
N ARG A 307 -2.77 15.83 -10.73
CA ARG A 307 -1.86 14.92 -11.45
C ARG A 307 -1.93 13.45 -11.02
N ALA A 308 -2.63 13.17 -9.93
CA ALA A 308 -2.79 11.83 -9.37
C ALA A 308 -4.27 11.51 -9.25
N ALA A 309 -4.60 10.26 -9.58
CA ALA A 309 -5.91 9.68 -9.29
C ALA A 309 -6.21 9.82 -7.79
N SER A 310 -7.48 10.03 -7.48
CA SER A 310 -7.92 10.21 -6.09
C SER A 310 -9.40 9.91 -5.98
N ILE A 311 -9.91 9.91 -4.74
CA ILE A 311 -11.34 10.03 -4.46
C ILE A 311 -11.57 11.30 -3.65
N ARG A 312 -12.68 11.99 -3.90
CA ARG A 312 -13.01 13.26 -3.25
C ARG A 312 -14.44 13.28 -2.73
N ALA A 313 -14.63 13.93 -1.60
CA ALA A 313 -15.91 14.30 -1.04
C ALA A 313 -15.92 15.79 -0.66
N THR A 314 -17.10 16.39 -0.68
CA THR A 314 -17.34 17.72 -0.12
C THR A 314 -18.48 17.61 0.89
N LEU A 315 -18.24 18.07 2.11
CA LEU A 315 -19.23 18.16 3.17
C LEU A 315 -19.58 19.62 3.38
N THR A 316 -20.86 19.97 3.32
CA THR A 316 -21.33 21.31 3.70
C THR A 316 -21.80 21.26 5.15
N ILE A 317 -21.24 22.12 6.00
CA ILE A 317 -21.63 22.25 7.40
C ILE A 317 -22.64 23.40 7.48
N ASP A 318 -23.91 23.04 7.31
CA ASP A 318 -25.07 23.93 7.35
C ASP A 318 -26.30 23.17 7.89
N GLY A 319 -27.43 23.87 8.05
CA GLY A 319 -28.73 23.26 8.37
C GLY A 319 -28.65 22.18 9.47
N ALA A 320 -28.97 20.94 9.10
CA ALA A 320 -28.94 19.77 9.98
C ALA A 320 -27.54 19.43 10.54
N LEU A 321 -26.48 19.80 9.83
CA LEU A 321 -25.08 19.59 10.23
C LEU A 321 -24.47 20.81 10.96
N SER A 322 -25.22 21.90 11.17
CA SER A 322 -24.72 23.10 11.88
C SER A 322 -24.27 22.84 13.32
N GLY A 323 -24.81 21.78 13.94
CA GLY A 323 -24.40 21.28 15.25
C GLY A 323 -23.07 20.51 15.26
N ALA A 324 -22.50 20.19 14.09
CA ALA A 324 -21.25 19.46 14.00
C ALA A 324 -20.10 20.22 14.69
N ARG A 325 -19.39 19.51 15.57
CA ARG A 325 -18.19 20.00 16.27
C ARG A 325 -16.98 19.13 16.02
N TYR A 326 -17.17 17.88 15.60
CA TYR A 326 -16.06 16.99 15.32
C TYR A 326 -16.28 16.21 14.02
N LEU A 327 -15.18 15.92 13.34
CA LEU A 327 -15.12 15.11 12.13
C LEU A 327 -14.13 13.98 12.34
N ILE A 328 -14.55 12.75 12.05
CA ILE A 328 -13.70 11.56 12.07
C ILE A 328 -13.69 10.97 10.67
N VAL A 329 -12.49 10.71 10.16
CA VAL A 329 -12.25 9.99 8.91
C VAL A 329 -11.60 8.66 9.25
N HIS A 330 -12.26 7.57 8.89
CA HIS A 330 -11.81 6.19 9.14
C HIS A 330 -12.13 5.32 7.93
N THR A 331 -11.88 4.01 7.97
CA THR A 331 -12.39 3.08 6.95
C THR A 331 -13.31 2.05 7.60
N THR A 332 -13.97 1.21 6.80
CA THR A 332 -14.85 0.15 7.28
C THR A 332 -14.60 -1.14 6.50
N PRO A 333 -14.92 -2.32 7.06
CA PRO A 333 -14.81 -3.59 6.33
C PRO A 333 -15.55 -3.56 4.99
N ALA A 334 -16.73 -2.97 4.97
CA ALA A 334 -17.57 -2.85 3.78
C ALA A 334 -16.90 -2.02 2.66
N ILE A 335 -16.11 -1.00 3.03
CA ILE A 335 -15.30 -0.23 2.07
C ILE A 335 -14.07 -1.02 1.62
N LEU A 336 -13.41 -1.78 2.50
CA LEU A 336 -12.23 -2.57 2.15
C LEU A 336 -12.52 -3.68 1.11
N GLU A 337 -13.76 -4.16 1.09
CA GLU A 337 -14.27 -5.14 0.12
C GLU A 337 -14.68 -4.50 -1.22
N SER A 338 -14.70 -3.16 -1.32
CA SER A 338 -15.07 -2.47 -2.55
C SER A 338 -13.92 -2.41 -3.56
N GLU A 339 -14.26 -2.03 -4.78
CA GLU A 339 -13.30 -1.66 -5.81
C GLU A 339 -13.62 -0.25 -6.27
N TRP A 340 -12.58 0.56 -6.45
CA TRP A 340 -12.71 1.90 -7.00
C TRP A 340 -12.02 1.93 -8.36
N THR A 341 -12.66 2.56 -9.34
CA THR A 341 -12.08 2.76 -10.66
C THR A 341 -12.14 4.22 -11.05
N THR A 342 -11.14 4.66 -11.79
CA THR A 342 -11.11 5.99 -12.41
C THR A 342 -10.29 5.93 -13.69
N TRP A 343 -9.97 7.08 -14.25
CA TRP A 343 -9.23 7.21 -15.50
C TRP A 343 -7.91 7.94 -15.29
N MET A 344 -6.90 7.57 -16.05
CA MET A 344 -5.63 8.31 -16.17
C MET A 344 -5.30 8.56 -17.65
N PRO A 345 -4.46 9.56 -17.98
CA PRO A 345 -3.95 9.70 -19.33
C PRO A 345 -3.12 8.46 -19.69
N GLY A 346 -3.37 7.89 -20.86
CA GLY A 346 -2.65 6.73 -21.35
C GLY A 346 -1.30 7.11 -21.93
N PHE A 347 -0.30 6.26 -21.69
CA PHE A 347 1.05 6.46 -22.18
C PHE A 347 1.57 5.20 -22.88
N VAL A 348 2.31 5.39 -23.97
CA VAL A 348 3.07 4.33 -24.64
C VAL A 348 4.55 4.55 -24.37
N PRO A 349 5.27 3.55 -23.84
CA PRO A 349 6.71 3.66 -23.66
C PRO A 349 7.41 3.74 -25.02
N ILE A 350 8.42 4.61 -25.12
CA ILE A 350 9.31 4.73 -26.28
C ILE A 350 10.77 4.70 -25.83
N ALA A 351 11.70 4.50 -26.76
CA ALA A 351 13.12 4.67 -26.47
C ALA A 351 13.35 6.09 -25.93
N GLY A 352 13.81 6.21 -24.68
CA GLY A 352 14.09 7.48 -24.02
C GLY A 352 12.92 8.11 -23.24
N GLY A 353 11.76 7.47 -23.12
CA GLY A 353 10.67 8.01 -22.29
C GLY A 353 9.30 7.36 -22.50
N ALA A 354 8.24 8.18 -22.38
CA ALA A 354 6.86 7.77 -22.61
C ALA A 354 6.12 8.86 -23.40
N LEU A 355 5.34 8.46 -24.42
CA LEU A 355 4.50 9.36 -25.20
C LEU A 355 3.06 9.30 -24.70
N PRO A 356 2.41 10.45 -24.42
CA PRO A 356 0.99 10.47 -24.16
C PRO A 356 0.23 10.03 -25.41
N THR A 357 -0.72 9.11 -25.23
CA THR A 357 -1.54 8.56 -26.32
C THR A 357 -2.73 9.45 -26.69
N GLY A 358 -3.09 10.37 -25.79
CA GLY A 358 -4.35 11.12 -25.87
C GLY A 358 -5.59 10.31 -25.50
N LEU A 359 -5.45 9.01 -25.22
CA LEU A 359 -6.54 8.13 -24.79
C LEU A 359 -6.51 8.00 -23.27
N ALA A 360 -7.69 8.09 -22.64
CA ALA A 360 -7.83 7.81 -21.22
C ALA A 360 -7.86 6.30 -20.98
N GLU A 361 -7.21 5.85 -19.92
CA GLU A 361 -7.10 4.44 -19.57
C GLU A 361 -7.67 4.19 -18.18
N PRO A 362 -8.46 3.12 -17.98
CA PRO A 362 -9.03 2.83 -16.68
C PRO A 362 -7.93 2.36 -15.72
N VAL A 363 -8.03 2.80 -14.48
CA VAL A 363 -7.17 2.38 -13.37
C VAL A 363 -8.02 1.85 -12.24
N SER A 364 -7.56 0.79 -11.59
CA SER A 364 -8.17 0.26 -10.37
C SER A 364 -7.43 0.82 -9.15
N MET A 365 -8.19 1.27 -8.16
CA MET A 365 -7.72 1.81 -6.89
C MET A 365 -8.21 0.86 -5.79
N GLU A 366 -7.31 0.04 -5.28
CA GLU A 366 -7.57 -0.96 -4.27
C GLU A 366 -7.63 -0.30 -2.88
N PRO A 367 -8.74 -0.46 -2.12
CA PRO A 367 -8.82 0.03 -0.75
C PRO A 367 -7.72 -0.53 0.15
N ALA A 368 -7.14 0.35 0.97
CA ALA A 368 -6.15 0.03 2.00
C ALA A 368 -6.53 0.70 3.33
N ILE A 369 -5.99 0.15 4.42
CA ILE A 369 -6.17 0.67 5.80
C ILE A 369 -5.23 1.83 6.15
N SER A 370 -4.52 2.32 5.14
CA SER A 370 -3.45 3.31 5.27
C SER A 370 -3.37 4.11 3.97
N GLY A 371 -2.94 5.37 4.07
CA GLY A 371 -2.80 6.28 2.94
C GLY A 371 -2.75 7.75 3.36
N GLU A 372 -3.06 8.63 2.41
CA GLU A 372 -3.03 10.08 2.60
C GLU A 372 -4.42 10.69 2.40
N ILE A 373 -4.78 11.63 3.28
CA ILE A 373 -5.99 12.45 3.20
C ILE A 373 -5.60 13.93 3.17
N GLN A 374 -6.02 14.61 2.12
CA GLN A 374 -5.96 16.07 2.00
C GLN A 374 -7.29 16.64 2.48
N VAL A 375 -7.24 17.60 3.39
CA VAL A 375 -8.40 18.30 3.93
C VAL A 375 -8.28 19.78 3.58
N ALA A 376 -9.37 20.41 3.16
CA ALA A 376 -9.45 21.85 2.98
C ALA A 376 -10.78 22.38 3.50
N VAL A 377 -10.74 23.51 4.21
CA VAL A 377 -11.95 24.20 4.70
C VAL A 377 -12.13 25.51 3.95
N THR A 378 -13.35 25.77 3.49
CA THR A 378 -13.67 26.98 2.73
C THR A 378 -15.03 27.53 3.18
N PRO A 379 -15.11 28.79 3.66
CA PRO A 379 -16.39 29.44 3.94
C PRO A 379 -17.29 29.46 2.70
N VAL A 380 -18.59 29.23 2.87
CA VAL A 380 -19.56 29.46 1.79
C VAL A 380 -19.72 30.98 1.65
N ARG A 381 -19.57 31.48 0.42
CA ARG A 381 -19.68 32.93 0.14
C ARG A 381 -21.13 33.39 0.16
#